data_AF-A0A164B1H6-F1
#
_entry.id   AF-A0A164B1H6-F1
#
_cell.length_a   1.000
_cell.length_b   1.000
_cell.length_c   1.000
_cell.angle_alpha   90.00
_cell.angle_beta   90.00
_cell.angle_gamma   90.00
#
_symmetry.space_group_name_H-M   'P 1'
#
loop_
_entity.id
_entity.type
_entity.pdbx_description
1 polymer ?
#
loop_
_entity_poly.entity_id
_entity_poly.type
_entity_poly.pdbx_seq_one_letter_code
_entity_poly.pdbx_strand_id
1 'polypeptide(L)'
;MQQLIVLGVFMVRVFAVSLVLSCLAAPAWAQPAQVQSTPVTAATPATISATKSVAKKPASKAKAAAKPSEQGNSGPCHFGVIPVVGDKLGVKKIGLTIFGNEYAETPIDSWGLDDLVVAKVRAAAGLGVGVRRIAYAKDSFAPFENPPAGLFRRPEDDLTAIVRRIVGSSNCEHYVVVTKYDGTFRGTNQAVRGVSIVSQGIGDLVRRTYLVTNAQVRIFDGQSFAIRKPSFSLESIVTSSFSGQRGLREIDNASFPMALSDVATNAKLRDEARNLLAETLDYSLLALFKE
;
A
#
# COMPACT_ATOMS: atom_id res chain seq x y z
N MET A 1 -48.97 2.31 -27.31
CA MET A 1 -49.86 2.88 -26.26
C MET A 1 -51.07 1.97 -26.15
N GLN A 2 -51.57 1.74 -24.93
CA GLN A 2 -52.79 0.95 -24.63
C GLN A 2 -52.60 -0.53 -24.23
N GLN A 3 -51.54 -0.86 -23.48
CA GLN A 3 -51.52 -1.98 -22.52
C GLN A 3 -50.61 -1.69 -21.30
N LEU A 4 -50.43 -0.41 -20.97
CA LEU A 4 -49.98 0.03 -19.65
C LEU A 4 -51.22 0.10 -18.74
N ILE A 5 -51.06 -0.09 -17.42
CA ILE A 5 -52.07 0.16 -16.35
C ILE A 5 -52.94 -1.05 -15.94
N VAL A 6 -52.36 -2.18 -15.50
CA VAL A 6 -53.09 -3.10 -14.57
C VAL A 6 -52.18 -3.73 -13.50
N LEU A 7 -50.88 -3.94 -13.74
CA LEU A 7 -50.02 -4.59 -12.72
C LEU A 7 -49.39 -3.66 -11.67
N GLY A 8 -49.65 -2.35 -11.71
CA GLY A 8 -49.02 -1.35 -10.84
C GLY A 8 -49.71 -1.07 -9.50
N VAL A 9 -50.80 -1.77 -9.15
CA VAL A 9 -51.67 -1.38 -8.01
C VAL A 9 -51.78 -2.43 -6.90
N PHE A 10 -51.22 -3.64 -7.07
CA PHE A 10 -51.52 -4.77 -6.17
C PHE A 10 -50.48 -5.12 -5.11
N MET A 11 -49.43 -4.33 -4.91
CA MET A 11 -48.40 -4.64 -3.90
C MET A 11 -48.03 -3.45 -3.01
N VAL A 12 -49.04 -2.63 -2.66
CA VAL A 12 -48.94 -1.50 -1.72
C VAL A 12 -49.94 -1.63 -0.55
N ARG A 13 -50.44 -2.84 -0.26
CA ARG A 13 -51.45 -3.07 0.80
C ARG A 13 -51.14 -4.21 1.76
N VAL A 14 -49.89 -4.39 2.14
CA VAL A 14 -49.54 -5.20 3.32
C VAL A 14 -48.52 -4.47 4.19
N PHE A 15 -48.92 -3.29 4.66
CA PHE A 15 -48.35 -2.65 5.84
C PHE A 15 -49.51 -2.36 6.78
N ALA A 16 -49.65 -3.14 7.84
CA ALA A 16 -50.12 -2.75 9.16
C ALA A 16 -50.49 -4.00 9.96
N VAL A 17 -50.19 -3.94 11.26
CA VAL A 17 -50.64 -4.85 12.32
C VAL A 17 -49.79 -6.11 12.54
N SER A 18 -48.75 -5.94 13.36
CA SER A 18 -48.38 -6.86 14.45
C SER A 18 -47.47 -6.08 15.43
N LEU A 19 -48.09 -5.27 16.29
CA LEU A 19 -48.26 -5.55 17.72
C LEU A 19 -46.94 -5.47 18.51
N VAL A 20 -46.71 -4.23 18.97
CA VAL A 20 -46.00 -3.85 20.19
C VAL A 20 -46.45 -4.74 21.35
N LEU A 21 -45.62 -5.70 21.78
CA LEU A 21 -45.62 -6.23 23.16
C LEU A 21 -44.43 -7.19 23.37
N SER A 22 -43.39 -6.73 24.07
CA SER A 22 -42.49 -7.54 24.92
C SER A 22 -41.46 -6.57 25.54
N CYS A 23 -41.79 -5.97 26.68
CA CYS A 23 -41.42 -6.45 28.02
C CYS A 23 -39.92 -6.35 28.31
N LEU A 24 -39.55 -5.19 28.87
CA LEU A 24 -38.90 -5.04 30.17
C LEU A 24 -38.00 -6.21 30.61
N ALA A 25 -36.71 -6.07 30.35
CA ALA A 25 -35.67 -6.68 31.17
C ALA A 25 -34.62 -5.61 31.48
N ALA A 26 -34.75 -4.99 32.65
CA ALA A 26 -33.72 -4.14 33.23
C ALA A 26 -32.58 -5.05 33.74
N PRO A 27 -31.31 -4.82 33.39
CA PRO A 27 -30.22 -5.31 34.21
C PRO A 27 -30.10 -4.42 35.46
N ALA A 28 -30.27 -5.07 36.61
CA ALA A 28 -30.00 -4.51 37.92
C ALA A 28 -28.50 -4.20 38.10
N TRP A 29 -28.28 -3.09 38.79
CA TRP A 29 -27.12 -2.64 39.58
C TRP A 29 -25.75 -3.29 39.38
N ALA A 30 -24.77 -2.44 39.02
CA ALA A 30 -23.48 -2.41 39.69
C ALA A 30 -23.03 -0.94 39.82
N GLN A 31 -23.07 -0.41 41.05
CA GLN A 31 -22.49 0.89 41.40
C GLN A 31 -20.95 0.81 41.36
N PRO A 32 -20.28 1.94 41.07
CA PRO A 32 -18.83 2.05 41.09
C PRO A 32 -18.30 2.06 42.53
N ALA A 33 -17.30 1.22 42.82
CA ALA A 33 -16.49 1.37 44.02
C ALA A 33 -15.53 2.56 43.82
N GLN A 34 -15.89 3.71 44.39
CA GLN A 34 -14.93 4.71 44.82
C GLN A 34 -14.45 4.35 46.23
N VAL A 35 -13.14 4.15 46.39
CA VAL A 35 -12.42 4.29 47.67
C VAL A 35 -11.14 5.05 47.31
N GLN A 36 -11.14 6.38 47.43
CA GLN A 36 -10.82 7.14 48.64
C GLN A 36 -9.32 7.18 48.92
N SER A 37 -8.70 8.24 48.40
CA SER A 37 -7.44 8.81 48.82
C SER A 37 -7.60 9.50 50.18
N THR A 38 -6.55 9.48 51.01
CA THR A 38 -6.03 10.55 51.91
C THR A 38 -4.80 9.94 52.68
N PRO A 39 -4.04 10.67 53.53
CA PRO A 39 -2.75 11.23 53.14
C PRO A 39 -1.61 10.87 54.12
N VAL A 40 -0.34 10.82 53.68
CA VAL A 40 0.79 10.97 54.62
C VAL A 40 1.89 11.84 54.02
N THR A 41 1.82 13.10 54.43
CA THR A 41 2.90 13.98 54.93
C THR A 41 4.36 13.62 54.59
N ALA A 42 4.92 14.49 53.74
CA ALA A 42 6.22 15.15 53.82
C ALA A 42 7.31 14.61 54.77
N ALA A 43 8.46 14.27 54.18
CA ALA A 43 9.77 14.65 54.70
C ALA A 43 10.86 14.62 53.60
N THR A 44 11.32 15.79 53.20
CA THR A 44 12.67 16.12 52.69
C THR A 44 13.06 17.34 53.55
N PRO A 45 14.32 17.61 53.95
CA PRO A 45 15.53 17.49 53.12
C PRO A 45 16.88 17.21 53.84
N ALA A 46 17.91 16.86 53.06
CA ALA A 46 19.33 17.29 53.18
C ALA A 46 20.19 16.44 52.22
N THR A 47 20.66 16.93 51.07
CA THR A 47 21.83 17.78 50.76
C THR A 47 23.21 17.10 50.94
N ILE A 48 24.02 17.26 49.88
CA ILE A 48 25.51 17.25 49.77
C ILE A 48 26.22 15.89 49.74
N SER A 49 26.79 15.52 48.58
CA SER A 49 28.26 15.51 48.40
C SER A 49 28.68 15.20 46.97
N ALA A 50 29.36 16.19 46.39
CA ALA A 50 30.16 16.10 45.17
C ALA A 50 31.54 15.51 45.49
N THR A 51 32.08 14.69 44.60
CA THR A 51 33.51 14.46 44.32
C THR A 51 33.60 13.43 43.20
N LYS A 52 34.52 13.39 42.23
CA LYS A 52 35.67 14.21 41.83
C LYS A 52 36.12 13.64 40.47
N SER A 53 36.52 14.50 39.53
CA SER A 53 37.13 14.08 38.26
C SER A 53 38.55 13.54 38.48
N VAL A 54 38.96 12.50 37.75
CA VAL A 54 40.38 12.23 37.40
C VAL A 54 40.44 11.62 35.98
N ALA A 55 41.37 12.12 35.18
CA ALA A 55 41.58 11.83 33.76
C ALA A 55 42.82 10.95 33.48
N LYS A 56 42.94 10.53 32.19
CA LYS A 56 44.07 9.93 31.42
C LYS A 56 44.24 8.40 31.56
N LYS A 57 44.52 7.59 30.51
CA LYS A 57 44.95 7.78 29.10
C LYS A 57 44.66 6.46 28.30
N PRO A 58 45.02 6.27 27.00
CA PRO A 58 44.11 5.84 25.94
C PRO A 58 44.32 4.38 25.46
N ALA A 59 43.29 3.74 24.92
CA ALA A 59 43.45 2.45 24.25
C ALA A 59 42.62 2.34 22.96
N SER A 60 43.39 2.09 21.90
CA SER A 60 43.11 1.49 20.58
C SER A 60 41.99 2.05 19.68
N LYS A 61 42.42 2.46 18.48
CA LYS A 61 41.61 2.68 17.29
C LYS A 61 40.77 1.43 17.00
N ALA A 62 39.47 1.51 17.28
CA ALA A 62 38.50 0.62 16.66
C ALA A 62 38.37 1.01 15.19
N LYS A 63 38.82 0.10 14.34
CA LYS A 63 38.67 0.08 12.89
C LYS A 63 37.21 0.39 12.55
N ALA A 64 36.98 1.48 11.81
CA ALA A 64 35.68 1.89 11.32
C ALA A 64 34.97 0.70 10.68
N ALA A 65 33.81 0.34 11.25
CA ALA A 65 32.89 -0.60 10.64
C ALA A 65 32.55 -0.08 9.24
N ALA A 66 32.86 -0.90 8.23
CA ALA A 66 32.52 -0.62 6.86
C ALA A 66 31.00 -0.41 6.78
N LYS A 67 30.60 0.84 6.52
CA LYS A 67 29.28 1.17 5.97
C LYS A 67 29.05 0.24 4.77
N PRO A 68 27.89 -0.41 4.62
CA PRO A 68 27.54 -1.08 3.38
C PRO A 68 27.78 -0.11 2.24
N SER A 69 28.65 -0.49 1.32
CA SER A 69 29.00 0.28 0.14
C SER A 69 27.71 0.54 -0.65
N GLU A 70 27.22 1.79 -0.61
CA GLU A 70 26.45 2.36 -1.71
C GLU A 70 27.31 2.16 -2.96
N GLN A 71 26.98 1.16 -3.77
CA GLN A 71 27.62 0.93 -5.05
C GLN A 71 27.42 2.18 -5.92
N GLY A 72 28.47 3.00 -5.99
CA GLY A 72 28.79 3.92 -7.06
C GLY A 72 27.64 4.78 -7.58
N ASN A 73 27.26 5.82 -6.83
CA ASN A 73 26.44 6.92 -7.33
C ASN A 73 27.22 7.90 -8.24
N SER A 74 28.48 7.63 -8.60
CA SER A 74 29.32 8.50 -9.43
C SER A 74 29.24 8.14 -10.92
N GLY A 75 28.15 8.56 -11.57
CA GLY A 75 27.94 8.44 -13.02
C GLY A 75 26.76 9.31 -13.44
N PRO A 76 26.59 9.57 -14.76
CA PRO A 76 25.42 10.27 -15.27
C PRO A 76 24.13 9.56 -14.83
N CYS A 77 23.17 10.33 -14.30
CA CYS A 77 21.89 9.77 -13.88
C CYS A 77 20.93 9.76 -15.07
N HIS A 78 20.78 8.60 -15.71
CA HIS A 78 19.80 8.46 -16.79
C HIS A 78 18.40 8.27 -16.21
N PHE A 79 18.25 7.35 -15.25
CA PHE A 79 16.97 7.09 -14.59
C PHE A 79 17.05 7.22 -13.07
N GLY A 80 16.26 8.14 -12.51
CA GLY A 80 15.95 8.19 -11.07
C GLY A 80 14.70 7.39 -10.75
N VAL A 81 14.78 6.39 -9.88
CA VAL A 81 13.64 5.51 -9.54
C VAL A 81 13.06 5.90 -8.19
N ILE A 82 11.75 6.16 -8.15
CA ILE A 82 10.96 6.40 -6.94
C ILE A 82 9.94 5.26 -6.78
N PRO A 83 10.27 4.19 -6.04
CA PRO A 83 9.36 3.09 -5.78
C PRO A 83 8.46 3.39 -4.58
N VAL A 84 7.13 3.38 -4.79
CA VAL A 84 6.09 3.66 -3.79
C VAL A 84 5.07 2.52 -3.80
N VAL A 85 5.54 1.32 -3.48
CA VAL A 85 4.73 0.08 -3.53
C VAL A 85 4.93 -0.77 -2.27
N GLY A 86 6.10 -0.74 -1.65
CA GLY A 86 6.52 -1.70 -0.63
C GLY A 86 6.19 -1.38 0.82
N ASP A 87 5.33 -0.42 1.11
CA ASP A 87 5.07 0.01 2.48
C ASP A 87 4.07 -0.91 3.21
N LYS A 88 2.98 -1.28 2.55
CA LYS A 88 1.88 -2.01 3.18
C LYS A 88 1.26 -3.07 2.27
N LEU A 89 0.77 -4.14 2.91
CA LEU A 89 -0.07 -5.14 2.28
C LEU A 89 -1.52 -4.93 2.71
N GLY A 90 -2.43 -4.85 1.74
CA GLY A 90 -3.86 -4.93 2.02
C GLY A 90 -4.30 -6.36 2.30
N VAL A 91 -4.99 -6.59 3.42
CA VAL A 91 -5.68 -7.85 3.73
C VAL A 91 -7.17 -7.58 3.61
N LYS A 92 -7.80 -8.18 2.60
CA LYS A 92 -9.20 -7.96 2.31
C LYS A 92 -10.00 -9.25 2.37
N LYS A 93 -11.16 -9.19 3.02
CA LYS A 93 -12.16 -10.26 3.01
C LYS A 93 -13.40 -9.73 2.31
N ILE A 94 -13.89 -10.47 1.35
CA ILE A 94 -15.08 -10.16 0.57
C ILE A 94 -16.11 -11.25 0.85
N GLY A 95 -17.17 -10.87 1.58
CA GLY A 95 -18.30 -11.74 1.88
C GLY A 95 -19.17 -12.00 0.65
N LEU A 96 -20.14 -12.90 0.79
CA LEU A 96 -21.12 -13.19 -0.27
C LEU A 96 -22.11 -12.02 -0.49
N THR A 97 -22.29 -11.16 0.52
CA THR A 97 -23.15 -9.97 0.48
C THR A 97 -22.36 -8.72 0.83
N ILE A 98 -23.01 -7.56 0.89
CA ILE A 98 -22.36 -6.35 1.40
C ILE A 98 -21.90 -6.47 2.87
N PHE A 99 -22.40 -7.46 3.61
CA PHE A 99 -21.99 -7.78 4.98
C PHE A 99 -20.80 -8.74 5.01
N GLY A 100 -19.92 -8.57 6.00
CA GLY A 100 -18.72 -9.39 6.18
C GLY A 100 -17.54 -8.99 5.29
N ASN A 101 -17.59 -7.79 4.69
CA ASN A 101 -16.44 -7.19 4.03
C ASN A 101 -15.53 -6.57 5.07
N GLU A 102 -14.25 -6.95 5.06
CA GLU A 102 -13.25 -6.47 6.01
C GLU A 102 -12.02 -6.02 5.21
N TYR A 103 -11.37 -4.95 5.66
CA TYR A 103 -10.11 -4.48 5.08
C TYR A 103 -9.19 -4.00 6.19
N ALA A 104 -7.95 -4.44 6.14
CA ALA A 104 -6.88 -3.98 7.00
C ALA A 104 -5.58 -3.85 6.20
N GLU A 105 -4.64 -3.06 6.71
CA GLU A 105 -3.29 -2.94 6.13
C GLU A 105 -2.26 -3.41 7.15
N THR A 106 -1.27 -4.19 6.70
CA THR A 106 -0.10 -4.57 7.50
C THR A 106 1.16 -3.95 6.91
N PRO A 107 2.07 -3.36 7.72
CA PRO A 107 3.36 -2.93 7.23
C PRO A 107 4.18 -4.13 6.70
N ILE A 108 4.78 -3.96 5.52
CA ILE A 108 5.61 -4.99 4.86
C ILE A 108 6.92 -4.43 4.30
N ASP A 109 7.44 -3.34 4.89
CA ASP A 109 8.71 -2.73 4.45
C ASP A 109 9.86 -3.76 4.34
N SER A 110 9.85 -4.78 5.21
CA SER A 110 10.83 -5.87 5.26
C SER A 110 10.80 -6.80 4.04
N TRP A 111 9.77 -6.73 3.20
CA TRP A 111 9.63 -7.58 2.02
C TRP A 111 10.48 -7.10 0.84
N GLY A 112 11.05 -5.90 0.91
CA GLY A 112 11.97 -5.38 -0.10
C GLY A 112 11.32 -5.26 -1.49
N LEU A 113 10.03 -4.92 -1.55
CA LEU A 113 9.31 -4.73 -2.82
C LEU A 113 9.84 -3.52 -3.60
N ASP A 114 10.21 -2.45 -2.89
CA ASP A 114 10.80 -1.26 -3.51
C ASP A 114 12.17 -1.55 -4.13
N ASP A 115 12.99 -2.38 -3.47
CA ASP A 115 14.29 -2.79 -4.03
C ASP A 115 14.12 -3.70 -5.25
N LEU A 116 13.08 -4.54 -5.23
CA LEU A 116 12.68 -5.32 -6.41
C LEU A 116 12.29 -4.41 -7.57
N VAL A 117 11.52 -3.35 -7.33
CA VAL A 117 11.17 -2.35 -8.36
C VAL A 117 12.43 -1.73 -8.98
N VAL A 118 13.37 -1.25 -8.14
CA VAL A 118 14.62 -0.65 -8.62
C VAL A 118 15.43 -1.65 -9.44
N ALA A 119 15.52 -2.91 -9.00
CA ALA A 119 16.22 -3.96 -9.72
C ALA A 119 15.57 -4.24 -11.10
N LYS A 120 14.23 -4.29 -11.16
CA LYS A 120 13.50 -4.49 -12.42
C LYS A 120 13.66 -3.34 -13.39
N VAL A 121 13.60 -2.09 -12.91
CA VAL A 121 13.86 -0.91 -13.75
C VAL A 121 15.29 -0.92 -14.28
N ARG A 122 16.27 -1.25 -13.45
CA ARG A 122 17.68 -1.37 -13.88
C ARG A 122 17.85 -2.45 -14.94
N ALA A 123 17.20 -3.60 -14.77
CA ALA A 123 17.24 -4.68 -15.76
C ALA A 123 16.59 -4.24 -17.09
N ALA A 124 15.47 -3.54 -17.04
CA ALA A 124 14.76 -3.05 -18.23
C ALA A 124 15.51 -1.93 -18.97
N ALA A 125 16.22 -1.07 -18.24
CA ALA A 125 16.99 0.03 -18.83
C ALA A 125 18.20 -0.45 -19.67
N GLY A 126 18.72 -1.65 -19.38
CA GLY A 126 19.84 -2.24 -20.11
C GLY A 126 21.22 -1.94 -19.52
N LEU A 127 22.25 -2.62 -20.07
CA LEU A 127 23.62 -2.50 -19.60
C LEU A 127 24.20 -1.11 -19.92
N GLY A 128 24.94 -0.54 -18.97
CA GLY A 128 25.58 0.77 -19.12
C GLY A 128 24.68 1.97 -18.80
N VAL A 129 23.38 1.75 -18.57
CA VAL A 129 22.46 2.82 -18.19
C VAL A 129 22.48 3.05 -16.68
N GLY A 130 22.80 4.30 -16.29
CA GLY A 130 22.83 4.74 -14.89
C GLY A 130 21.45 4.82 -14.26
N VAL A 131 21.14 3.88 -13.35
CA VAL A 131 19.87 3.83 -12.61
C VAL A 131 20.10 4.02 -11.11
N ARG A 132 19.55 5.11 -10.55
CA ARG A 132 19.68 5.50 -9.14
C ARG A 132 18.33 5.45 -8.42
N ARG A 133 18.30 4.90 -7.21
CA ARG A 133 17.14 5.04 -6.31
C ARG A 133 17.10 6.44 -5.74
N ILE A 134 15.96 7.13 -5.86
CA ILE A 134 15.73 8.44 -5.26
C ILE A 134 15.11 8.23 -3.88
N ALA A 135 15.78 8.73 -2.85
CA ALA A 135 15.26 8.70 -1.49
C ALA A 135 14.13 9.72 -1.33
N TYR A 136 13.10 9.36 -0.57
CA TYR A 136 11.97 10.23 -0.26
C TYR A 136 11.50 9.97 1.17
N ALA A 137 10.85 10.95 1.79
CA ALA A 137 10.25 10.76 3.11
C ALA A 137 8.96 9.94 2.97
N LYS A 138 8.69 8.98 3.86
CA LYS A 138 7.53 8.05 3.77
C LYS A 138 6.20 8.76 3.48
N ASP A 139 5.97 9.90 4.12
CA ASP A 139 4.71 10.65 3.99
C ASP A 139 4.63 11.56 2.74
N SER A 140 5.65 11.57 1.89
CA SER A 140 5.70 12.47 0.71
C SER A 140 4.58 12.20 -0.30
N PHE A 141 4.11 10.94 -0.34
CA PHE A 141 3.04 10.49 -1.23
C PHE A 141 1.66 10.43 -0.56
N ALA A 142 1.54 10.76 0.73
CA ALA A 142 0.27 10.75 1.43
C ALA A 142 -0.85 11.55 0.72
N PRO A 143 -0.60 12.73 0.11
CA PRO A 143 -1.63 13.46 -0.63
C PRO A 143 -2.06 12.79 -1.95
N PHE A 144 -1.24 11.87 -2.48
CA PHE A 144 -1.58 11.07 -3.67
C PHE A 144 -2.34 9.80 -3.28
N GLU A 145 -1.98 9.18 -2.15
CA GLU A 145 -2.64 7.98 -1.63
C GLU A 145 -4.02 8.25 -1.01
N ASN A 146 -4.15 9.41 -0.36
CA ASN A 146 -5.39 9.87 0.26
C ASN A 146 -5.67 11.29 -0.23
N PRO A 147 -6.14 11.43 -1.49
CA PRO A 147 -6.38 12.74 -2.07
C PRO A 147 -7.49 13.47 -1.29
N PRO A 148 -7.30 14.75 -0.93
CA PRO A 148 -8.38 15.55 -0.38
C PRO A 148 -9.46 15.74 -1.45
N ALA A 149 -10.72 15.84 -1.01
CA ALA A 149 -11.86 16.04 -1.90
C ALA A 149 -11.70 17.32 -2.74
N GLY A 150 -11.91 17.24 -4.05
CA GLY A 150 -11.82 18.41 -4.95
C GLY A 150 -12.42 18.12 -6.33
N LEU A 151 -13.22 19.05 -6.85
CA LEU A 151 -14.07 18.85 -8.04
C LEU A 151 -13.33 18.87 -9.39
N PHE A 152 -12.06 19.32 -9.43
CA PHE A 152 -11.27 19.48 -10.66
C PHE A 152 -9.82 19.02 -10.51
N ARG A 153 -9.55 18.16 -9.53
CA ARG A 153 -8.21 17.68 -9.22
C ARG A 153 -7.79 16.63 -10.24
N ARG A 154 -6.64 16.83 -10.89
CA ARG A 154 -6.03 15.83 -11.77
C ARG A 154 -4.92 15.09 -11.01
N PRO A 155 -5.05 13.77 -10.78
CA PRO A 155 -4.03 13.00 -10.06
C PRO A 155 -2.63 13.12 -10.65
N GLU A 156 -2.52 13.33 -11.97
CA GLU A 156 -1.22 13.55 -12.61
C GLU A 156 -0.54 14.84 -12.17
N ASP A 157 -1.30 15.93 -11.97
CA ASP A 157 -0.74 17.22 -11.58
C ASP A 157 -0.18 17.16 -10.14
N ASP A 158 -0.91 16.49 -9.24
CA ASP A 158 -0.45 16.27 -7.86
C ASP A 158 0.81 15.42 -7.82
N LEU A 159 0.81 14.31 -8.58
CA LEU A 159 1.96 13.43 -8.65
C LEU A 159 3.18 14.17 -9.21
N THR A 160 2.98 14.97 -10.26
CA THR A 160 4.04 15.82 -10.84
C THR A 160 4.62 16.77 -9.79
N ALA A 161 3.76 17.43 -9.00
CA ALA A 161 4.18 18.34 -7.95
C ALA A 161 4.96 17.63 -6.83
N ILE A 162 4.52 16.42 -6.43
CA ILE A 162 5.20 15.58 -5.44
C ILE A 162 6.58 15.14 -5.95
N VAL A 163 6.64 14.61 -7.18
CA VAL A 163 7.89 14.14 -7.79
C VAL A 163 8.89 15.29 -7.91
N ARG A 164 8.48 16.46 -8.39
CA ARG A 164 9.33 17.65 -8.50
C ARG A 164 9.92 18.05 -7.14
N ARG A 165 9.14 17.95 -6.07
CA ARG A 165 9.61 18.24 -4.70
C ARG A 165 10.62 17.21 -4.20
N ILE A 166 10.40 15.93 -4.50
CA ILE A 166 11.25 14.82 -4.04
C ILE A 166 12.60 14.82 -4.74
N VAL A 167 12.60 14.94 -6.07
CA VAL A 167 13.84 14.76 -6.85
C VAL A 167 14.84 15.88 -6.62
N GLY A 168 14.36 17.10 -6.29
CA GLY A 168 15.22 18.25 -6.00
C GLY A 168 16.29 18.44 -7.09
N SER A 169 17.56 18.36 -6.69
CA SER A 169 18.73 18.50 -7.58
C SER A 169 19.34 17.16 -8.02
N SER A 170 18.58 16.06 -8.06
CA SER A 170 19.11 14.77 -8.54
C SER A 170 19.48 14.78 -10.02
N ASN A 171 18.90 15.71 -10.79
CA ASN A 171 19.22 16.00 -12.20
C ASN A 171 19.35 14.75 -13.08
N CYS A 172 18.42 13.80 -12.92
CA CYS A 172 18.35 12.64 -13.80
C CYS A 172 17.63 12.99 -15.10
N GLU A 173 18.02 12.37 -16.22
CA GLU A 173 17.39 12.58 -17.53
C GLU A 173 15.91 12.21 -17.51
N HIS A 174 15.57 11.13 -16.79
CA HIS A 174 14.20 10.68 -16.58
C HIS A 174 13.96 10.22 -15.14
N TYR A 175 12.72 10.30 -14.69
CA TYR A 175 12.29 9.74 -13.41
C TYR A 175 11.25 8.64 -13.60
N VAL A 176 11.56 7.43 -13.14
CA VAL A 176 10.63 6.29 -13.13
C VAL A 176 9.93 6.25 -11.77
N VAL A 177 8.64 6.49 -11.77
CA VAL A 177 7.82 6.52 -10.56
C VAL A 177 6.87 5.35 -10.60
N VAL A 178 6.93 4.49 -9.58
CA VAL A 178 6.06 3.33 -9.47
C VAL A 178 5.17 3.50 -8.26
N THR A 179 3.87 3.68 -8.49
CA THR A 179 2.89 3.95 -7.43
C THR A 179 1.87 2.82 -7.34
N LYS A 180 1.38 2.55 -6.13
CA LYS A 180 0.12 1.82 -5.94
C LYS A 180 -1.09 2.59 -6.49
N TYR A 181 -2.11 1.88 -6.96
CA TYR A 181 -3.41 2.45 -7.34
C TYR A 181 -4.57 1.60 -6.81
N ASP A 182 -5.78 2.17 -6.83
CA ASP A 182 -7.01 1.46 -6.49
C ASP A 182 -7.64 0.83 -7.73
N GLY A 183 -7.79 -0.50 -7.71
CA GLY A 183 -8.50 -1.26 -8.73
C GLY A 183 -9.75 -1.92 -8.16
N THR A 184 -10.82 -2.00 -8.94
CA THR A 184 -12.00 -2.79 -8.55
C THR A 184 -11.69 -4.28 -8.64
N PHE A 185 -11.94 -5.01 -7.55
CA PHE A 185 -11.76 -6.45 -7.54
C PHE A 185 -12.81 -7.14 -8.40
N ARG A 186 -12.35 -7.99 -9.33
CA ARG A 186 -13.14 -8.62 -10.39
C ARG A 186 -14.50 -9.12 -9.91
N GLY A 187 -15.56 -8.74 -10.62
CA GLY A 187 -16.93 -9.20 -10.33
C GLY A 187 -17.55 -8.58 -9.06
N THR A 188 -16.92 -7.56 -8.48
CA THR A 188 -17.39 -6.88 -7.27
C THR A 188 -17.18 -5.37 -7.36
N ASN A 189 -17.86 -4.60 -6.51
CA ASN A 189 -17.63 -3.16 -6.35
C ASN A 189 -16.60 -2.85 -5.25
N GLN A 190 -15.74 -3.81 -4.92
CA GLN A 190 -14.78 -3.68 -3.83
C GLN A 190 -13.43 -3.18 -4.36
N ALA A 191 -12.97 -2.03 -3.85
CA ALA A 191 -11.64 -1.51 -4.19
C ALA A 191 -10.53 -2.33 -3.54
N VAL A 192 -9.44 -2.57 -4.26
CA VAL A 192 -8.22 -3.23 -3.79
C VAL A 192 -7.04 -2.37 -4.19
N ARG A 193 -6.14 -2.09 -3.24
CA ARG A 193 -5.04 -1.14 -3.40
C ARG A 193 -3.70 -1.85 -3.40
N GLY A 194 -2.79 -1.42 -4.28
CA GLY A 194 -1.40 -1.85 -4.25
C GLY A 194 -1.24 -3.37 -4.24
N VAL A 195 -0.35 -3.88 -3.41
CA VAL A 195 -0.22 -5.32 -3.16
C VAL A 195 -1.22 -5.74 -2.09
N SER A 196 -2.10 -6.68 -2.40
CA SER A 196 -3.16 -7.10 -1.49
C SER A 196 -3.45 -8.60 -1.61
N ILE A 197 -3.77 -9.23 -0.48
CA ILE A 197 -4.36 -10.56 -0.43
C ILE A 197 -5.86 -10.45 -0.17
N VAL A 198 -6.65 -11.11 -1.00
CA VAL A 198 -8.12 -11.03 -1.01
C VAL A 198 -8.69 -12.42 -0.82
N SER A 199 -9.50 -12.60 0.23
CA SER A 199 -10.34 -13.78 0.39
C SER A 199 -11.74 -13.47 -0.10
N GLN A 200 -12.27 -14.27 -1.03
CA GLN A 200 -13.62 -14.14 -1.57
C GLN A 200 -14.42 -15.42 -1.30
N GLY A 201 -15.62 -15.29 -0.73
CA GLY A 201 -16.51 -16.42 -0.44
C GLY A 201 -16.62 -16.75 1.05
N ILE A 202 -17.27 -17.88 1.38
CA ILE A 202 -17.59 -18.28 2.76
C ILE A 202 -17.21 -19.75 2.98
N GLY A 203 -16.47 -20.03 4.06
CA GLY A 203 -16.05 -21.40 4.39
C GLY A 203 -15.01 -21.98 3.42
N ASP A 204 -14.32 -23.03 3.82
CA ASP A 204 -13.12 -23.49 3.10
C ASP A 204 -13.37 -24.05 1.71
N LEU A 205 -14.59 -24.52 1.43
CA LEU A 205 -14.91 -25.22 0.17
C LEU A 205 -15.22 -24.29 -1.00
N VAL A 206 -15.73 -23.08 -0.72
CA VAL A 206 -16.07 -22.07 -1.76
C VAL A 206 -15.25 -20.79 -1.63
N ARG A 207 -14.45 -20.66 -0.57
CA ARG A 207 -13.48 -19.59 -0.41
C ARG A 207 -12.41 -19.72 -1.49
N ARG A 208 -12.07 -18.60 -2.10
CA ARG A 208 -10.93 -18.46 -2.99
C ARG A 208 -10.06 -17.33 -2.49
N THR A 209 -8.75 -17.54 -2.57
CA THR A 209 -7.77 -16.57 -2.13
C THR A 209 -7.01 -16.06 -3.33
N TYR A 210 -6.88 -14.75 -3.41
CA TYR A 210 -6.26 -14.07 -4.52
C TYR A 210 -5.16 -13.15 -4.02
N LEU A 211 -4.05 -13.15 -4.72
CA LEU A 211 -3.02 -12.13 -4.61
C LEU A 211 -3.21 -11.12 -5.73
N VAL A 212 -3.19 -9.84 -5.37
CA VAL A 212 -3.41 -8.71 -6.27
C VAL A 212 -2.21 -7.79 -6.21
N THR A 213 -1.78 -7.28 -7.36
CA THR A 213 -0.76 -6.26 -7.51
C THR A 213 -1.28 -5.15 -8.42
N ASN A 214 -1.72 -4.06 -7.80
CA ASN A 214 -2.12 -2.82 -8.46
C ASN A 214 -0.99 -1.80 -8.37
N ALA A 215 0.04 -2.00 -9.20
CA ALA A 215 1.17 -1.09 -9.36
C ALA A 215 1.16 -0.45 -10.75
N GLN A 216 1.46 0.85 -10.82
CA GLN A 216 1.50 1.61 -12.07
C GLN A 216 2.85 2.27 -12.22
N VAL A 217 3.49 2.05 -13.37
CA VAL A 217 4.76 2.67 -13.75
C VAL A 217 4.50 3.91 -14.59
N ARG A 218 5.15 5.02 -14.25
CA ARG A 218 5.14 6.27 -15.02
C ARG A 218 6.57 6.76 -15.22
N ILE A 219 6.89 7.24 -16.42
CA ILE A 219 8.19 7.88 -16.71
C ILE A 219 7.94 9.38 -16.87
N PHE A 220 8.66 10.18 -16.10
CA PHE A 220 8.68 11.63 -16.17
C PHE A 220 9.94 12.07 -16.91
N ASP A 221 9.80 13.04 -17.79
CA ASP A 221 10.93 13.80 -18.32
C ASP A 221 11.64 14.57 -17.21
N GLY A 222 12.97 14.52 -17.17
CA GLY A 222 13.77 15.08 -16.07
C GLY A 222 13.76 16.61 -16.01
N GLN A 223 13.47 17.27 -17.13
CA GLN A 223 13.53 18.73 -17.23
C GLN A 223 12.13 19.36 -17.16
N SER A 224 11.19 18.86 -17.95
CA SER A 224 9.81 19.36 -18.02
C SER A 224 8.87 18.71 -17.01
N PHE A 225 9.22 17.53 -16.50
CA PHE A 225 8.32 16.66 -15.73
C PHE A 225 7.06 16.23 -16.48
N ALA A 226 7.07 16.27 -17.81
CA ALA A 226 6.01 15.70 -18.61
C ALA A 226 5.98 14.17 -18.44
N ILE A 227 4.79 13.61 -18.19
CA ILE A 227 4.62 12.16 -18.11
C ILE A 227 4.61 11.60 -19.54
N ARG A 228 5.56 10.72 -19.83
CA ARG A 228 5.63 9.99 -21.10
C ARG A 228 4.41 9.07 -21.19
N LYS A 229 3.61 9.28 -22.23
CA LYS A 229 2.49 8.40 -22.55
C LYS A 229 3.05 7.15 -23.23
N PRO A 230 2.54 5.95 -22.91
CA PRO A 230 2.90 4.76 -23.66
C PRO A 230 2.55 4.98 -25.14
N SER A 231 3.41 4.50 -26.04
CA SER A 231 3.13 4.51 -27.46
C SER A 231 1.98 3.52 -27.73
N PHE A 232 0.81 4.04 -28.12
CA PHE A 232 -0.33 3.21 -28.47
C PHE A 232 -0.08 2.56 -29.83
N SER A 233 0.42 1.33 -29.84
CA SER A 233 0.38 0.46 -31.02
C SER A 233 -0.87 -0.42 -30.99
N LEU A 234 -1.34 -0.88 -32.16
CA LEU A 234 -2.46 -1.82 -32.24
C LEU A 234 -2.17 -3.10 -31.41
N GLU A 235 -0.90 -3.52 -31.38
CA GLU A 235 -0.42 -4.60 -30.52
C GLU A 235 -0.54 -4.27 -29.02
N SER A 236 -0.25 -3.04 -28.60
CA SER A 236 -0.43 -2.59 -27.21
C SER A 236 -1.91 -2.60 -26.79
N ILE A 237 -2.82 -2.29 -27.71
CA ILE A 237 -4.28 -2.33 -27.46
C ILE A 237 -4.76 -3.77 -27.32
N VAL A 238 -4.30 -4.65 -28.20
CA VAL A 238 -4.63 -6.09 -28.15
C VAL A 238 -4.09 -6.71 -26.86
N THR A 239 -2.82 -6.47 -26.52
CA THR A 239 -2.21 -6.97 -25.27
C THR A 239 -2.84 -6.36 -24.02
N SER A 240 -3.28 -5.10 -24.05
CA SER A 240 -4.05 -4.50 -22.95
C SER A 240 -5.45 -5.12 -22.81
N SER A 241 -6.11 -5.48 -23.91
CA SER A 241 -7.41 -6.16 -23.88
C SER A 241 -7.33 -7.56 -23.24
N PHE A 242 -6.19 -8.24 -23.38
CA PHE A 242 -5.90 -9.51 -22.69
C PHE A 242 -5.35 -9.33 -21.25
N SER A 243 -5.15 -8.09 -20.77
CA SER A 243 -4.56 -7.85 -19.45
C SER A 243 -5.52 -7.97 -18.28
N GLY A 244 -6.79 -8.36 -18.48
CA GLY A 244 -7.83 -8.47 -17.45
C GLY A 244 -7.54 -9.46 -16.30
N GLN A 245 -6.40 -10.15 -16.34
CA GLN A 245 -5.91 -11.01 -15.25
C GLN A 245 -4.49 -10.67 -14.77
N ARG A 246 -3.85 -9.59 -15.28
CA ARG A 246 -2.48 -9.27 -14.89
C ARG A 246 -2.45 -8.51 -13.58
N GLY A 247 -1.53 -8.91 -12.70
CA GLY A 247 -1.54 -8.48 -11.31
C GLY A 247 -2.66 -9.13 -10.49
N LEU A 248 -3.23 -10.26 -10.92
CA LEU A 248 -4.18 -11.06 -10.13
C LEU A 248 -3.82 -12.54 -10.26
N ARG A 249 -3.66 -13.22 -9.13
CA ARG A 249 -3.32 -14.64 -9.08
C ARG A 249 -4.16 -15.34 -8.02
N GLU A 250 -4.80 -16.45 -8.37
CA GLU A 250 -5.38 -17.34 -7.36
C GLU A 250 -4.25 -18.09 -6.65
N ILE A 251 -4.27 -18.09 -5.32
CA ILE A 251 -3.29 -18.75 -4.48
C ILE A 251 -4.00 -19.70 -3.51
N ASP A 252 -3.23 -20.56 -2.84
CA ASP A 252 -3.79 -21.51 -1.88
C ASP A 252 -4.53 -20.79 -0.74
N ASN A 253 -5.68 -21.34 -0.32
CA ASN A 253 -6.49 -20.74 0.73
C ASN A 253 -5.79 -20.67 2.09
N ALA A 254 -4.86 -21.59 2.37
CA ALA A 254 -4.04 -21.56 3.58
C ALA A 254 -3.01 -20.42 3.57
N SER A 255 -2.75 -19.77 2.43
CA SER A 255 -1.93 -18.56 2.36
C SER A 255 -2.65 -17.34 2.94
N PHE A 256 -3.99 -17.39 3.13
CA PHE A 256 -4.72 -16.29 3.75
C PHE A 256 -4.41 -16.22 5.26
N PRO A 257 -3.96 -15.07 5.78
CA PRO A 257 -3.55 -14.94 7.18
C PRO A 257 -4.74 -15.14 8.13
N MET A 258 -4.50 -15.86 9.23
CA MET A 258 -5.48 -15.98 10.32
C MET A 258 -5.47 -14.75 11.23
N ALA A 259 -4.28 -14.17 11.47
CA ALA A 259 -4.10 -12.90 12.15
C ALA A 259 -3.28 -11.93 11.29
N LEU A 260 -3.57 -10.63 11.43
CA LEU A 260 -2.90 -9.57 10.68
C LEU A 260 -1.38 -9.51 10.96
N SER A 261 -0.97 -9.91 12.17
CA SER A 261 0.42 -10.02 12.62
C SER A 261 1.23 -11.06 11.85
N ASP A 262 0.57 -12.09 11.32
CA ASP A 262 1.24 -13.23 10.68
C ASP A 262 1.64 -12.92 9.23
N VAL A 263 1.09 -11.84 8.66
CA VAL A 263 1.36 -11.41 7.29
C VAL A 263 2.84 -11.15 7.11
N ALA A 264 3.43 -10.27 7.91
CA ALA A 264 4.80 -9.80 7.70
C ALA A 264 5.85 -10.93 7.79
N THR A 265 5.55 -11.99 8.56
CA THR A 265 6.43 -13.16 8.77
C THR A 265 6.16 -14.32 7.80
N ASN A 266 5.10 -14.26 7.00
CA ASN A 266 4.75 -15.29 6.03
C ASN A 266 5.67 -15.23 4.79
N ALA A 267 6.73 -16.04 4.80
CA ALA A 267 7.71 -16.09 3.71
C ALA A 267 7.09 -16.53 2.36
N LYS A 268 6.16 -17.49 2.38
CA LYS A 268 5.49 -17.96 1.16
C LYS A 268 4.70 -16.83 0.51
N LEU A 269 3.89 -16.12 1.29
CA LEU A 269 3.09 -15.00 0.79
C LEU A 269 3.98 -13.86 0.28
N ARG A 270 5.06 -13.55 1.00
CA ARG A 270 6.07 -12.57 0.55
C ARG A 270 6.64 -12.95 -0.81
N ASP A 271 7.04 -14.20 -0.99
CA ASP A 271 7.71 -14.65 -2.21
C ASP A 271 6.74 -14.70 -3.40
N GLU A 272 5.48 -15.11 -3.17
CA GLU A 272 4.41 -15.03 -4.17
C GLU A 272 4.11 -13.57 -4.57
N ALA A 273 4.07 -12.64 -3.61
CA ALA A 273 3.83 -11.22 -3.85
C ALA A 273 4.97 -10.58 -4.65
N ARG A 274 6.22 -10.89 -4.27
CA ARG A 274 7.42 -10.47 -5.00
C ARG A 274 7.38 -10.98 -6.44
N ASN A 275 7.02 -12.25 -6.63
CA ASN A 275 6.95 -12.83 -7.97
C ASN A 275 5.86 -12.17 -8.84
N LEU A 276 4.64 -12.01 -8.30
CA LEU A 276 3.55 -11.37 -9.02
C LEU A 276 3.87 -9.90 -9.35
N LEU A 277 4.52 -9.17 -8.44
CA LEU A 277 4.98 -7.81 -8.70
C LEU A 277 6.06 -7.77 -9.79
N ALA A 278 7.03 -8.68 -9.74
CA ALA A 278 8.06 -8.81 -10.76
C ALA A 278 7.46 -9.01 -12.17
N GLU A 279 6.52 -9.94 -12.32
CA GLU A 279 5.84 -10.20 -13.59
C GLU A 279 5.04 -8.99 -14.09
N THR A 280 4.35 -8.30 -13.17
CA THR A 280 3.57 -7.09 -13.48
C THR A 280 4.48 -5.95 -13.97
N LEU A 281 5.64 -5.79 -13.33
CA LEU A 281 6.64 -4.79 -13.69
C LEU A 281 7.32 -5.12 -15.02
N ASP A 282 7.73 -6.37 -15.24
CA ASP A 282 8.41 -6.79 -16.48
C ASP A 282 7.54 -6.41 -17.69
N TYR A 283 6.24 -6.68 -17.63
CA TYR A 283 5.32 -6.27 -18.68
C TYR A 283 5.22 -4.75 -18.84
N SER A 284 5.02 -4.04 -17.73
CA SER A 284 4.84 -2.57 -17.76
C SER A 284 6.08 -1.85 -18.28
N LEU A 285 7.26 -2.34 -17.89
CA LEU A 285 8.55 -1.77 -18.29
C LEU A 285 8.86 -2.08 -19.75
N LEU A 286 8.54 -3.29 -20.25
CA LEU A 286 8.69 -3.60 -21.67
C LEU A 286 7.91 -2.62 -22.58
N ALA A 287 6.71 -2.21 -22.15
CA ALA A 287 5.90 -1.24 -22.89
C ALA A 287 6.46 0.19 -22.86
N LEU A 288 7.29 0.52 -21.89
CA LEU A 288 7.82 1.88 -21.68
C LEU A 288 9.27 2.06 -22.17
N PHE A 289 10.07 0.99 -22.16
CA PHE A 289 11.48 1.03 -22.54
C PHE A 289 11.75 0.52 -23.97
N LYS A 290 10.78 -0.13 -24.62
CA LYS A 290 10.86 -0.41 -26.07
C LYS A 290 10.52 0.86 -26.85
N GLU A 291 11.55 1.63 -27.19
CA GLU A 291 11.54 2.62 -28.28
C GLU A 291 12.59 2.23 -29.31
#